data_AF-A0A6A6ZJP1-F1
#
_entry.id   AF-A0A6A6ZJP1-F1
#
_cell.length_a   1.000
_cell.length_b   1.000
_cell.length_c   1.000
_cell.angle_alpha   90.00
_cell.angle_beta   90.00
_cell.angle_gamma   90.00
#
_symmetry.space_group_name_H-M   'P 1'
#
loop_
_entity.id
_entity.type
_entity.pdbx_description
1 polymer ?
#
loop_
_entity_poly.entity_id
_entity_poly.type
_entity_poly.pdbx_seq_one_letter_code
_entity_poly.pdbx_strand_id
1 'polypeptide(L)'
;MGICMSTSNDDVEQKKRSQAIDRKLEEDSRRLRRECKILLLGSGESGKSTIVKQMKIIHQNGYTQEELAMYRLTIYKNVIDCSKALIGAMRQFEIQPESPGNDEYCNYLLEYTVDPDPEKPLDVRVGQAITAMWRDQCIPKVLEHSSEFYLMDSAPYFFDEVERIADPNYIPVESDVLRARTKTTGIYETRFTMGQLSIHMFDVGGQRSERKKWIHCFENVTSIIFCVALSEYDQVLLEESSQNRMMESLVLFDSVVNSRWFMRTSIILFLNKVDLFKAKLARSPLGNYFPDYSGGNDVNRAAKYLLWRFNQVNRAHLNLYPHLTQATDTSNIRLVFAAVKETILQNALKDSGIL
;
A
#
# COMPACT_ATOMS: atom_id res chain seq x y z
N MET A 1 27.24 21.67 -68.34
CA MET A 1 26.39 20.51 -68.01
C MET A 1 26.72 20.11 -66.58
N GLY A 2 25.83 19.97 -65.61
CA GLY A 2 24.38 20.13 -65.58
C GLY A 2 23.97 20.45 -64.13
N ILE A 3 23.00 21.36 -64.01
CA ILE A 3 22.19 21.58 -62.81
C ILE A 3 21.00 20.63 -62.95
N CYS A 4 20.79 19.73 -61.99
CA CYS A 4 19.50 19.10 -61.64
C CYS A 4 19.74 17.99 -60.59
N MET A 5 19.76 18.37 -59.30
CA MET A 5 19.39 17.44 -58.23
C MET A 5 17.92 17.70 -57.94
N SER A 6 17.02 16.99 -58.63
CA SER A 6 15.62 16.92 -58.24
C SER A 6 15.57 16.17 -56.91
N THR A 7 15.40 16.92 -55.82
CA THR A 7 15.01 16.37 -54.52
C THR A 7 13.72 15.61 -54.77
N SER A 8 13.73 14.30 -54.55
CA SER A 8 12.52 13.50 -54.75
C SER A 8 11.45 14.01 -53.76
N ASN A 9 10.17 14.00 -54.15
CA ASN A 9 9.09 14.39 -53.22
C ASN A 9 9.17 13.56 -51.93
N ASP A 10 9.64 12.31 -52.03
CA ASP A 10 9.90 11.41 -50.92
C ASP A 10 10.95 11.96 -49.95
N ASP A 11 12.05 12.57 -50.41
CA ASP A 11 13.07 13.18 -49.55
C ASP A 11 12.51 14.37 -48.75
N VAL A 12 11.65 15.16 -49.40
CA VAL A 12 10.99 16.31 -48.74
C VAL A 12 9.98 15.83 -47.70
N GLU A 13 9.24 14.77 -47.99
CA GLU A 13 8.27 14.17 -47.07
C GLU A 13 8.96 13.47 -45.89
N GLN A 14 10.05 12.74 -46.13
CA GLN A 14 10.90 12.15 -45.08
C GLN A 14 11.48 13.23 -44.16
N LYS A 15 11.97 14.34 -44.72
CA LYS A 15 12.49 15.45 -43.92
C LYS A 15 11.41 16.10 -43.06
N LYS A 16 10.20 16.29 -43.58
CA LYS A 16 9.04 16.78 -42.79
C LYS A 16 8.68 15.81 -41.67
N ARG A 17 8.68 14.50 -41.95
CA ARG A 17 8.39 13.46 -40.95
C ARG A 17 9.46 13.43 -39.85
N SER A 18 10.75 13.55 -40.19
CA SER A 18 11.85 13.66 -39.23
C SER A 18 11.68 14.90 -38.34
N GLN A 19 11.44 16.07 -38.94
CA GLN A 19 11.24 17.31 -38.18
C GLN A 19 10.02 17.23 -37.23
N ALA A 20 8.95 16.56 -37.64
CA ALA A 20 7.79 16.32 -36.78
C ALA A 20 8.13 15.40 -35.61
N ILE A 21 8.95 14.36 -35.82
CA ILE A 21 9.45 13.48 -34.77
C ILE A 21 10.34 14.27 -33.81
N ASP A 22 11.30 15.04 -34.32
CA ASP A 22 12.23 15.85 -33.51
C ASP A 22 11.48 16.84 -32.63
N ARG A 23 10.48 17.52 -33.19
CA ARG A 23 9.60 18.43 -32.43
C ARG A 23 8.85 17.70 -31.32
N LYS A 24 8.31 16.51 -31.61
CA LYS A 24 7.61 15.69 -30.61
C LYS A 24 8.57 15.24 -29.49
N LEU A 25 9.79 14.85 -29.84
CA LEU A 25 10.82 14.48 -28.88
C LEU A 25 11.23 15.66 -27.99
N GLU A 26 11.35 16.87 -28.54
CA GLU A 26 11.60 18.07 -27.74
C GLU A 26 10.46 18.39 -26.77
N GLU A 27 9.21 18.30 -27.24
CA GLU A 27 8.01 18.52 -26.41
C GLU A 27 7.92 17.47 -25.29
N ASP A 28 8.15 16.19 -25.61
CA ASP A 28 8.20 15.10 -24.63
C ASP A 28 9.34 15.29 -23.62
N SER A 29 10.52 15.69 -24.08
CA SER A 29 11.67 16.00 -23.21
C SER A 29 11.38 17.13 -22.23
N ARG A 30 10.73 18.21 -22.70
CA ARG A 30 10.31 19.32 -21.82
C ARG A 30 9.26 18.89 -20.81
N ARG A 31 8.33 18.02 -21.20
CA ARG A 31 7.31 17.47 -20.30
C ARG A 31 7.94 16.57 -19.23
N LEU A 32 8.79 15.64 -19.63
CA LEU A 32 9.48 14.71 -18.72
C LEU A 32 10.38 15.45 -17.73
N ARG A 33 11.05 16.53 -18.13
CA ARG A 33 11.85 17.37 -17.22
C ARG A 33 11.03 18.07 -16.14
N ARG A 34 9.72 18.22 -16.31
CA ARG A 34 8.81 18.84 -15.33
C ARG A 34 8.03 17.81 -14.52
N GLU A 35 8.20 16.53 -14.82
CA GLU A 35 7.52 15.44 -14.15
C GLU A 35 8.28 15.07 -12.86
N CYS A 36 7.60 15.15 -11.73
CA CYS A 36 8.14 14.77 -10.43
C CYS A 36 7.95 13.28 -10.24
N LYS A 37 9.06 12.54 -10.26
CA LYS A 37 9.05 11.09 -10.09
C LYS A 37 9.05 10.74 -8.60
N ILE A 38 8.00 10.06 -8.17
CA ILE A 38 7.83 9.60 -6.78
C ILE A 38 7.88 8.09 -6.74
N LEU A 39 8.72 7.54 -5.87
CA LEU A 39 8.83 6.10 -5.68
C LEU A 39 8.24 5.69 -4.32
N LEU A 40 7.27 4.77 -4.33
CA LEU A 40 6.70 4.17 -3.12
C LEU A 40 7.50 2.93 -2.72
N LEU A 41 8.19 2.99 -1.58
CA LEU A 41 8.98 1.87 -1.04
C LEU A 41 8.45 1.44 0.34
N GLY A 42 8.85 0.25 0.78
CA GLY A 42 8.47 -0.32 2.06
C GLY A 42 8.14 -1.81 1.97
N SER A 43 8.07 -2.46 3.13
CA SER A 43 7.78 -3.91 3.26
C SER A 43 6.42 -4.29 2.64
N GLY A 44 6.19 -5.58 2.43
CA GLY A 44 4.87 -6.09 2.06
C GLY A 44 3.82 -5.59 3.06
N GLU A 45 2.65 -5.18 2.55
CA GLU A 45 1.50 -4.70 3.35
C GLU A 45 1.68 -3.39 4.10
N SER A 46 2.78 -2.66 3.90
CA SER A 46 2.99 -1.38 4.59
C SER A 46 2.02 -0.25 4.18
N GLY A 47 1.20 -0.47 3.14
CA GLY A 47 0.17 0.46 2.67
C GLY A 47 0.46 1.19 1.37
N LYS A 48 1.55 0.86 0.66
CA LYS A 48 1.94 1.50 -0.61
C LYS A 48 0.80 1.56 -1.64
N SER A 49 0.23 0.41 -1.99
CA SER A 49 -0.86 0.35 -2.98
C SER A 49 -2.12 1.06 -2.48
N THR A 50 -2.36 1.12 -1.16
CA THR A 50 -3.45 1.93 -0.60
C THR A 50 -3.21 3.42 -0.82
N ILE A 51 -1.97 3.91 -0.70
CA ILE A 51 -1.61 5.29 -1.04
C ILE A 51 -1.87 5.58 -2.53
N VAL A 52 -1.54 4.67 -3.44
CA VAL A 52 -1.86 4.83 -4.88
C VAL A 52 -3.36 4.94 -5.10
N LYS A 53 -4.14 4.06 -4.48
CA LYS A 53 -5.62 4.09 -4.54
C LYS A 53 -6.16 5.43 -4.05
N GLN A 54 -5.60 5.97 -2.96
CA GLN A 54 -5.95 7.31 -2.48
C GLN A 54 -5.60 8.41 -3.48
N MET A 55 -4.48 8.32 -4.21
CA MET A 55 -4.15 9.32 -5.24
C MET A 55 -5.20 9.36 -6.35
N LYS A 56 -5.75 8.21 -6.74
CA LYS A 56 -6.87 8.14 -7.69
C LYS A 56 -8.13 8.82 -7.13
N ILE A 57 -8.48 8.55 -5.88
CA ILE A 57 -9.62 9.20 -5.19
C ILE A 57 -9.45 10.72 -5.08
N ILE A 58 -8.25 11.17 -4.73
CA ILE A 58 -7.99 12.57 -4.41
C ILE A 58 -7.76 13.41 -5.67
N HIS A 59 -7.10 12.85 -6.69
CA HIS A 59 -6.59 13.61 -7.85
C HIS A 59 -7.11 13.15 -9.22
N GLN A 60 -7.87 12.06 -9.31
CA GLN A 60 -8.36 11.50 -10.58
C GLN A 60 -9.87 11.22 -10.59
N ASN A 61 -10.66 11.98 -9.83
CA ASN A 61 -12.12 11.88 -9.76
C ASN A 61 -12.66 10.53 -9.23
N GLY A 62 -11.90 9.81 -8.41
CA GLY A 62 -12.39 8.57 -7.81
C GLY A 62 -12.40 7.38 -8.76
N TYR A 63 -13.24 6.40 -8.41
CA TYR A 63 -13.46 5.19 -9.19
C TYR A 63 -14.83 5.24 -9.88
N THR A 64 -14.89 4.84 -11.15
CA THR A 64 -16.19 4.62 -11.81
C THR A 64 -16.86 3.35 -11.29
N GLN A 65 -18.15 3.18 -11.55
CA GLN A 65 -18.88 1.97 -11.16
C GLN A 65 -18.27 0.70 -11.78
N GLU A 66 -17.81 0.79 -13.03
CA GLU A 66 -17.14 -0.32 -13.72
C GLU A 66 -15.79 -0.65 -13.05
N GLU A 67 -15.02 0.36 -12.68
CA GLU A 67 -13.75 0.15 -11.97
C GLU A 67 -13.97 -0.43 -10.56
N LEU A 68 -15.01 0.01 -9.86
CA LEU A 68 -15.40 -0.55 -8.56
C LEU A 68 -15.78 -2.03 -8.70
N ALA A 69 -16.59 -2.38 -9.72
CA ALA A 69 -17.01 -3.75 -9.98
C ALA A 69 -15.82 -4.70 -10.23
N MET A 70 -14.72 -4.22 -10.84
CA MET A 70 -13.50 -5.02 -11.02
C MET A 70 -12.85 -5.48 -9.70
N TYR A 71 -13.12 -4.82 -8.57
CA TYR A 71 -12.61 -5.23 -7.26
C TYR A 71 -13.47 -6.30 -6.57
N ARG A 72 -14.70 -6.56 -7.05
CA ARG A 72 -15.67 -7.44 -6.38
C ARG A 72 -15.09 -8.82 -6.07
N LEU A 73 -14.51 -9.48 -7.08
CA LEU A 73 -13.88 -10.80 -6.91
C LEU A 73 -12.72 -10.77 -5.90
N THR A 74 -11.94 -9.70 -5.88
CA THR A 74 -10.83 -9.55 -4.92
C THR A 74 -11.36 -9.43 -3.50
N ILE A 75 -12.42 -8.64 -3.32
CA ILE A 75 -13.07 -8.44 -2.01
C ILE A 75 -13.68 -9.76 -1.52
N TYR A 76 -14.39 -10.49 -2.39
CA TYR A 76 -14.93 -11.81 -2.06
C TYR A 76 -13.85 -12.78 -1.60
N LYS A 77 -12.73 -12.85 -2.34
CA LYS A 77 -11.58 -13.68 -1.94
C LYS A 77 -11.02 -13.24 -0.59
N ASN A 78 -10.84 -11.93 -0.38
CA ASN A 78 -10.33 -11.43 0.90
C ASN A 78 -11.26 -11.78 2.07
N VAL A 79 -12.58 -11.64 1.91
CA VAL A 79 -13.58 -11.99 2.93
C VAL A 79 -13.46 -13.47 3.32
N ILE A 80 -13.47 -14.36 2.32
CA ILE A 80 -13.39 -15.81 2.55
C ILE A 80 -12.01 -16.23 3.10
N ASP A 81 -10.92 -15.67 2.57
CA ASP A 81 -9.58 -15.98 3.08
C ASP A 81 -9.42 -15.53 4.54
N CYS A 82 -9.97 -14.36 4.90
CA CYS A 82 -9.96 -13.89 6.28
C CYS A 82 -10.80 -14.77 7.21
N SER A 83 -12.00 -15.19 6.78
CA SER A 83 -12.83 -16.08 7.59
C SER A 83 -12.16 -17.43 7.80
N LYS A 84 -11.56 -18.01 6.76
CA LYS A 84 -10.80 -19.26 6.85
C LYS A 84 -9.57 -19.13 7.76
N ALA A 85 -8.84 -18.01 7.69
CA ALA A 85 -7.69 -17.76 8.56
C ALA A 85 -8.12 -17.68 10.04
N LEU A 86 -9.23 -17.00 10.34
CA LEU A 86 -9.77 -16.90 11.69
C LEU A 86 -10.22 -18.26 12.23
N ILE A 87 -10.94 -19.05 11.44
CA ILE A 87 -11.35 -20.42 11.82
C ILE A 87 -10.13 -21.33 11.98
N GLY A 88 -9.12 -21.17 11.12
CA GLY A 88 -7.84 -21.88 11.25
C GLY A 88 -7.16 -21.60 12.58
N ALA A 89 -7.14 -20.33 13.01
CA ALA A 89 -6.63 -19.93 14.31
C ALA A 89 -7.45 -20.52 15.46
N MET A 90 -8.80 -20.48 15.37
CA MET A 90 -9.68 -21.13 16.36
C MET A 90 -9.31 -22.60 16.58
N ARG A 91 -9.13 -23.36 15.48
CA ARG A 91 -8.71 -24.76 15.55
C ARG A 91 -7.29 -24.93 16.11
N GLN A 92 -6.35 -24.08 15.71
CA GLN A 92 -4.96 -24.14 16.16
C GLN A 92 -4.83 -23.92 17.67
N PHE A 93 -5.61 -23.00 18.24
CA PHE A 93 -5.59 -22.68 19.66
C PHE A 93 -6.65 -23.45 20.47
N GLU A 94 -7.30 -24.45 19.84
CA GLU A 94 -8.32 -25.30 20.46
C GLU A 94 -9.52 -24.50 21.04
N ILE A 95 -9.83 -23.35 20.44
CA ILE A 95 -10.94 -22.49 20.83
C ILE A 95 -12.17 -22.87 20.01
N GLN A 96 -13.20 -23.38 20.67
CA GLN A 96 -14.48 -23.74 20.04
C GLN A 96 -15.45 -22.56 20.01
N PRO A 97 -16.32 -22.46 18.99
CA PRO A 97 -17.45 -21.54 19.01
C PRO A 97 -18.35 -21.78 20.23
N GLU A 98 -18.83 -20.72 20.87
CA GLU A 98 -19.72 -20.83 22.03
C GLU A 98 -21.20 -20.90 21.62
N SER A 99 -21.55 -20.33 20.46
CA SER A 99 -22.94 -20.29 19.99
C SER A 99 -23.32 -21.59 19.27
N PRO A 100 -24.48 -22.20 19.58
CA PRO A 100 -24.96 -23.40 18.90
C PRO A 100 -25.08 -23.19 17.39
N GLY A 101 -24.56 -24.14 16.61
CA GLY A 101 -24.62 -24.10 15.13
C GLY A 101 -23.46 -23.34 14.46
N ASN A 102 -22.64 -22.59 15.21
CA ASN A 102 -21.47 -21.92 14.63
C ASN A 102 -20.41 -22.92 14.13
N ASP A 103 -20.34 -24.14 14.69
CA ASP A 103 -19.50 -25.21 14.15
C ASP A 103 -19.84 -25.57 12.70
N GLU A 104 -21.13 -25.64 12.37
CA GLU A 104 -21.60 -25.92 11.00
C GLU A 104 -21.25 -24.77 10.06
N TYR A 105 -21.40 -23.52 10.53
CA TYR A 105 -20.98 -22.35 9.76
C TYR A 105 -19.47 -22.31 9.53
N CYS A 106 -18.66 -22.64 10.53
CA CYS A 106 -17.21 -22.75 10.39
C CYS A 106 -16.84 -23.81 9.35
N ASN A 107 -17.45 -25.00 9.39
CA ASN A 107 -17.20 -26.06 8.42
C ASN A 107 -17.63 -25.65 7.00
N TYR A 108 -18.82 -25.06 6.85
CA TYR A 108 -19.30 -24.51 5.58
C TYR A 108 -18.33 -23.47 5.00
N LEU A 109 -17.86 -22.52 5.81
CA LEU A 109 -16.94 -21.47 5.36
C LEU A 109 -15.57 -22.03 4.95
N LEU A 110 -15.07 -23.07 5.62
CA LEU A 110 -13.81 -23.73 5.25
C LEU A 110 -13.89 -24.43 3.89
N GLU A 111 -15.02 -25.06 3.59
CA GLU A 111 -15.29 -25.75 2.33
C GLU A 111 -15.68 -24.79 1.18
N TYR A 112 -16.22 -23.61 1.52
CA TYR A 112 -16.69 -22.64 0.53
C TYR A 112 -15.56 -22.20 -0.41
N THR A 113 -15.84 -22.18 -1.71
CA THR A 113 -14.95 -21.66 -2.74
C THR A 113 -15.63 -20.53 -3.50
N VAL A 114 -14.94 -19.41 -3.65
CA VAL A 114 -15.44 -18.26 -4.40
C VAL A 114 -15.44 -18.62 -5.89
N ASP A 115 -16.57 -18.40 -6.56
CA ASP A 115 -16.65 -18.59 -8.01
C ASP A 115 -15.70 -17.61 -8.72
N PRO A 116 -14.91 -18.07 -9.72
CA PRO A 116 -14.00 -17.20 -10.45
C PRO A 116 -14.71 -16.12 -11.28
N ASP A 117 -16.00 -16.28 -11.59
CA ASP A 117 -16.80 -15.29 -12.29
C ASP A 117 -17.17 -14.10 -11.37
N PRO A 118 -16.68 -12.88 -11.63
CA PRO A 118 -16.98 -11.71 -10.81
C PRO A 118 -18.46 -11.28 -10.84
N GLU A 119 -19.25 -11.74 -11.80
CA GLU A 119 -20.68 -11.41 -11.86
C GLU A 119 -21.54 -12.35 -11.02
N LYS A 120 -20.99 -13.48 -10.56
CA LYS A 120 -21.69 -14.35 -9.62
C LYS A 120 -21.56 -13.80 -8.20
N PRO A 121 -22.68 -13.51 -7.51
CA PRO A 121 -22.63 -13.04 -6.14
C PRO A 121 -22.17 -14.14 -5.19
N LEU A 122 -21.70 -13.73 -4.00
CA LEU A 122 -21.52 -14.68 -2.91
C LEU A 122 -22.87 -15.29 -2.51
N ASP A 123 -22.82 -16.52 -1.98
CA ASP A 123 -23.98 -17.12 -1.36
C ASP A 123 -24.37 -16.27 -0.13
N VAL A 124 -25.64 -15.89 -0.02
CA VAL A 124 -26.18 -15.12 1.12
C VAL A 124 -25.87 -15.82 2.45
N ARG A 125 -25.78 -17.16 2.45
CA ARG A 125 -25.39 -17.95 3.62
C ARG A 125 -23.98 -17.64 4.09
N VAL A 126 -23.05 -17.21 3.23
CA VAL A 126 -21.71 -16.74 3.62
C VAL A 126 -21.82 -15.53 4.54
N GLY A 127 -22.64 -14.54 4.17
CA GLY A 127 -22.85 -13.35 5.00
C GLY A 127 -23.40 -13.69 6.38
N GLN A 128 -24.39 -14.59 6.43
CA GLN A 128 -24.97 -15.08 7.69
C GLN A 128 -23.94 -15.83 8.54
N ALA A 129 -23.18 -16.75 7.93
CA ALA A 129 -22.18 -17.57 8.60
C ALA A 129 -21.06 -16.72 9.21
N ILE A 130 -20.52 -15.77 8.44
CA ILE A 130 -19.45 -14.88 8.91
C ILE A 130 -19.97 -13.95 10.01
N THR A 131 -21.19 -13.42 9.87
CA THR A 131 -21.81 -12.58 10.92
C THR A 131 -22.00 -13.34 12.22
N ALA A 132 -22.51 -14.57 12.15
CA ALA A 132 -22.73 -15.42 13.32
C ALA A 132 -21.41 -15.81 14.01
N MET A 133 -20.39 -16.18 13.22
CA MET A 133 -19.04 -16.47 13.72
C MET A 133 -18.38 -15.24 14.33
N TRP A 134 -18.41 -14.09 13.66
CA TRP A 134 -17.73 -12.87 14.11
C TRP A 134 -18.31 -12.29 15.41
N ARG A 135 -19.61 -12.51 15.65
CA ARG A 135 -20.29 -12.10 16.89
C ARG A 135 -20.19 -13.13 18.03
N ASP A 136 -19.53 -14.26 17.80
CA ASP A 136 -19.37 -15.31 18.81
C ASP A 136 -18.48 -14.84 19.98
N GLN A 137 -18.81 -15.27 21.20
CA GLN A 137 -18.08 -14.88 22.42
C GLN A 137 -16.65 -15.42 22.48
N CYS A 138 -16.32 -16.42 21.65
CA CYS A 138 -14.96 -16.94 21.55
C CYS A 138 -14.00 -15.99 20.80
N ILE A 139 -14.49 -15.11 19.93
CA ILE A 139 -13.65 -14.30 19.03
C ILE A 139 -12.62 -13.43 19.76
N PRO A 140 -12.95 -12.72 20.86
CA PRO A 140 -11.95 -12.00 21.64
C PRO A 140 -10.77 -12.87 22.09
N LYS A 141 -11.04 -14.11 22.52
CA LYS A 141 -9.99 -15.08 22.93
C LYS A 141 -9.09 -15.44 21.76
N VAL A 142 -9.65 -15.63 20.57
CA VAL A 142 -8.86 -15.88 19.34
C VAL A 142 -7.96 -14.68 19.01
N LEU A 143 -8.49 -13.46 19.15
CA LEU A 143 -7.76 -12.22 18.83
C LEU A 143 -6.64 -11.88 19.83
N GLU A 144 -6.65 -12.44 21.04
CA GLU A 144 -5.52 -12.37 21.96
C GLU A 144 -4.26 -13.01 21.35
N HIS A 145 -4.43 -14.02 20.49
CA HIS A 145 -3.35 -14.70 19.75
C HIS A 145 -3.02 -14.06 18.40
N SER A 146 -3.52 -12.85 18.10
CA SER A 146 -3.37 -12.20 16.77
C SER A 146 -1.94 -11.90 16.31
N SER A 147 -0.93 -12.05 17.19
CA SER A 147 0.50 -12.01 16.82
C SER A 147 1.05 -13.36 16.36
N GLU A 148 0.36 -14.47 16.66
CA GLU A 148 0.82 -15.85 16.45
C GLU A 148 0.28 -16.47 15.15
N PHE A 149 -0.72 -15.84 14.54
CA PHE A 149 -1.22 -16.22 13.22
C PHE A 149 -1.37 -14.99 12.34
N TYR A 150 -1.42 -15.24 11.03
CA TYR A 150 -1.64 -14.18 10.07
C TYR A 150 -3.14 -13.94 9.86
N LEU A 151 -3.57 -12.71 10.12
CA LEU A 151 -4.88 -12.19 9.73
C LEU A 151 -4.67 -10.87 9.02
N MET A 152 -5.43 -10.64 7.95
CA MET A 152 -5.39 -9.36 7.25
C MET A 152 -5.96 -8.25 8.15
N ASP A 153 -5.28 -7.10 8.18
CA ASP A 153 -5.68 -5.94 8.99
C ASP A 153 -7.12 -5.46 8.74
N SER A 154 -7.61 -5.57 7.50
CA SER A 154 -8.99 -5.17 7.15
C SER A 154 -10.04 -6.23 7.44
N ALA A 155 -9.69 -7.40 8.01
CA ALA A 155 -10.64 -8.47 8.27
C ALA A 155 -11.84 -8.02 9.11
N PRO A 156 -11.68 -7.25 10.22
CA PRO A 156 -12.82 -6.75 11.00
C PRO A 156 -13.80 -5.93 10.17
N TYR A 157 -13.30 -5.01 9.32
CA TYR A 157 -14.15 -4.23 8.42
C TYR A 157 -14.97 -5.11 7.48
N PHE A 158 -14.34 -6.12 6.89
CA PHE A 158 -15.04 -7.01 5.96
C PHE A 158 -16.08 -7.87 6.66
N PHE A 159 -15.84 -8.28 7.91
CA PHE A 159 -16.81 -9.04 8.70
C PHE A 159 -17.98 -8.17 9.15
N ASP A 160 -17.72 -6.92 9.54
CA ASP A 160 -18.77 -5.96 9.91
C ASP A 160 -19.67 -5.61 8.71
N GLU A 161 -19.10 -5.57 7.50
CA GLU A 161 -19.80 -5.23 6.24
C GLU A 161 -20.28 -6.45 5.45
N VAL A 162 -20.12 -7.67 5.98
CA VAL A 162 -20.27 -8.91 5.19
C VAL A 162 -21.68 -9.12 4.66
N GLU A 163 -22.71 -8.67 5.38
CA GLU A 163 -24.10 -8.77 4.91
C GLU A 163 -24.32 -7.91 3.65
N ARG A 164 -23.74 -6.70 3.61
CA ARG A 164 -23.76 -5.84 2.41
C ARG A 164 -22.93 -6.43 1.28
N ILE A 165 -21.79 -7.02 1.59
CA ILE A 165 -20.89 -7.63 0.60
C ILE A 165 -21.50 -8.89 -0.02
N ALA A 166 -22.26 -9.67 0.75
CA ALA A 166 -22.94 -10.87 0.29
C ALA A 166 -24.30 -10.60 -0.38
N ASP A 167 -24.75 -9.34 -0.44
CA ASP A 167 -25.98 -8.98 -1.16
C ASP A 167 -25.82 -9.28 -2.67
N PRO A 168 -26.81 -9.91 -3.33
CA PRO A 168 -26.73 -10.22 -4.75
C PRO A 168 -26.52 -9.00 -5.67
N ASN A 169 -26.91 -7.81 -5.23
CA ASN A 169 -26.75 -6.56 -5.97
C ASN A 169 -25.51 -5.76 -5.51
N TYR A 170 -24.61 -6.39 -4.75
CA TYR A 170 -23.44 -5.73 -4.21
C TYR A 170 -22.55 -5.11 -5.31
N ILE A 171 -22.30 -3.81 -5.15
CA ILE A 171 -21.26 -3.09 -5.88
C ILE A 171 -20.28 -2.52 -4.85
N PRO A 172 -18.97 -2.79 -5.00
CA PRO A 172 -17.96 -2.25 -4.09
C PRO A 172 -18.01 -0.73 -3.99
N VAL A 173 -17.72 -0.21 -2.80
CA VAL A 173 -17.49 1.23 -2.59
C VAL A 173 -16.00 1.51 -2.45
N GLU A 174 -15.60 2.79 -2.55
CA GLU A 174 -14.18 3.17 -2.42
C GLU A 174 -13.54 2.67 -1.11
N SER A 175 -14.32 2.65 -0.02
CA SER A 175 -13.91 2.10 1.28
C SER A 175 -13.54 0.61 1.21
N ASP A 176 -14.28 -0.18 0.40
CA ASP A 176 -13.97 -1.59 0.15
C ASP A 176 -12.69 -1.70 -0.68
N VAL A 177 -12.57 -0.89 -1.74
CA VAL A 177 -11.40 -0.87 -2.63
C VAL A 177 -10.12 -0.52 -1.89
N LEU A 178 -10.14 0.49 -1.01
CA LEU A 178 -9.00 0.90 -0.19
C LEU A 178 -8.51 -0.22 0.73
N ARG A 179 -9.43 -1.05 1.23
CA ARG A 179 -9.15 -2.17 2.13
C ARG A 179 -8.89 -3.48 1.41
N ALA A 180 -9.29 -3.61 0.15
CA ALA A 180 -9.03 -4.77 -0.68
C ALA A 180 -7.53 -4.97 -0.90
N ARG A 181 -7.10 -6.22 -0.79
CA ARG A 181 -5.73 -6.65 -0.89
C ARG A 181 -5.53 -7.57 -2.08
N THR A 182 -4.56 -7.16 -2.89
CA THR A 182 -3.94 -8.00 -3.90
C THR A 182 -2.44 -7.92 -3.67
N LYS A 183 -1.74 -9.07 -3.74
CA LYS A 183 -0.28 -9.06 -3.69
C LYS A 183 0.26 -8.35 -4.94
N THR A 184 0.86 -7.18 -4.75
CA THR A 184 1.49 -6.41 -5.83
C THR A 184 2.72 -7.15 -6.36
N THR A 185 2.69 -7.51 -7.63
CA THR A 185 3.82 -8.15 -8.34
C THR A 185 4.28 -7.24 -9.47
N GLY A 186 5.58 -6.94 -9.53
CA GLY A 186 6.13 -6.01 -10.53
C GLY A 186 6.08 -4.54 -10.11
N ILE A 187 5.99 -3.67 -11.12
CA ILE A 187 6.03 -2.21 -11.02
C ILE A 187 4.78 -1.65 -11.68
N TYR A 188 4.04 -0.82 -10.95
CA TYR A 188 2.85 -0.13 -11.43
C TYR A 188 3.11 1.37 -11.44
N GLU A 189 2.74 2.02 -12.54
CA GLU A 189 2.91 3.45 -12.73
C GLU A 189 1.56 4.16 -12.68
N THR A 190 1.50 5.32 -12.04
CA THR A 190 0.31 6.17 -12.04
C THR A 190 0.74 7.61 -12.24
N ARG A 191 0.07 8.31 -13.17
CA ARG A 191 0.32 9.72 -13.45
C ARG A 191 -0.89 10.56 -13.06
N PHE A 192 -0.66 11.64 -12.32
CA PHE A 192 -1.73 12.55 -11.91
C PHE A 192 -1.17 13.96 -11.70
N THR A 193 -2.06 14.93 -11.63
CA THR A 193 -1.67 16.33 -11.40
C THR A 193 -2.00 16.73 -9.97
N MET A 194 -1.02 17.31 -9.27
CA MET A 194 -1.19 17.85 -7.91
C MET A 194 -0.95 19.35 -7.91
N GLY A 195 -1.99 20.13 -8.19
CA GLY A 195 -1.88 21.57 -8.43
C GLY A 195 -1.15 21.84 -9.75
N GLN A 196 0.05 22.42 -9.68
CA GLN A 196 0.89 22.67 -10.87
C GLN A 196 1.92 21.56 -11.11
N LEU A 197 2.06 20.61 -10.19
CA LEU A 197 3.02 19.51 -10.30
C LEU A 197 2.43 18.36 -11.12
N SER A 198 3.19 17.89 -12.11
CA SER A 198 2.92 16.62 -12.79
C SER A 198 3.61 15.51 -12.01
N ILE A 199 2.85 14.61 -11.40
CA ILE A 199 3.38 13.51 -10.59
C ILE A 199 3.39 12.22 -11.39
N HIS A 200 4.52 11.52 -11.36
CA HIS A 200 4.67 10.15 -11.85
C HIS A 200 5.05 9.24 -10.69
N MET A 201 4.07 8.52 -10.18
CA MET A 201 4.20 7.67 -9.01
C MET A 201 4.43 6.21 -9.43
N PHE A 202 5.38 5.57 -8.78
CA PHE A 202 5.73 4.17 -8.98
C PHE A 202 5.42 3.36 -7.71
N ASP A 203 4.55 2.37 -7.83
CA ASP A 203 4.27 1.38 -6.78
C ASP A 203 4.93 0.06 -7.13
N VAL A 204 5.77 -0.42 -6.23
CA VAL A 204 6.56 -1.64 -6.42
C VAL A 204 6.21 -2.68 -5.36
N GLY A 205 6.27 -3.95 -5.76
CA GLY A 205 6.05 -5.06 -4.81
C GLY A 205 7.00 -4.98 -3.60
N GLY A 206 6.45 -5.01 -2.39
CA GLY A 206 7.20 -4.87 -1.13
C GLY A 206 7.88 -6.16 -0.61
N GLN A 207 7.47 -7.30 -1.16
CA GLN A 207 7.96 -8.62 -0.78
C GLN A 207 9.38 -8.86 -1.26
N ARG A 208 10.15 -9.69 -0.54
CA ARG A 208 11.58 -9.91 -0.83
C ARG A 208 11.84 -10.35 -2.26
N SER A 209 10.98 -11.21 -2.81
CA SER A 209 11.08 -11.70 -4.20
C SER A 209 10.95 -10.58 -5.24
N GLU A 210 10.25 -9.49 -4.91
CA GLU A 210 9.96 -8.40 -5.83
C GLU A 210 11.04 -7.30 -5.83
N ARG A 211 11.84 -7.20 -4.76
CA ARG A 211 12.78 -6.07 -4.55
C ARG A 211 13.88 -5.98 -5.60
N LYS A 212 14.26 -7.10 -6.24
CA LYS A 212 15.24 -7.11 -7.35
C LYS A 212 14.78 -6.25 -8.55
N LYS A 213 13.46 -6.06 -8.72
CA LYS A 213 12.89 -5.27 -9.81
C LYS A 213 12.96 -3.76 -9.55
N TRP A 214 13.18 -3.34 -8.30
CA TRP A 214 13.12 -1.93 -7.92
C TRP A 214 14.17 -1.07 -8.63
N ILE A 215 15.34 -1.63 -8.95
CA ILE A 215 16.41 -0.89 -9.64
C ILE A 215 15.94 -0.24 -10.96
N HIS A 216 14.96 -0.84 -11.64
CA HIS A 216 14.40 -0.32 -12.90
C HIS A 216 13.64 1.01 -12.75
N CYS A 217 13.36 1.45 -11.52
CA CYS A 217 12.67 2.72 -11.27
C CYS A 217 13.51 3.74 -10.49
N PHE A 218 14.80 3.47 -10.21
CA PHE A 218 15.64 4.33 -9.35
C PHE A 218 16.22 5.57 -10.04
N GLU A 219 16.23 5.61 -11.38
CA GLU A 219 16.76 6.78 -12.10
C GLU A 219 15.86 8.00 -11.95
N ASN A 220 16.48 9.16 -11.69
CA ASN A 220 15.84 10.48 -11.63
C ASN A 220 14.61 10.55 -10.69
N VAL A 221 14.69 9.87 -9.54
CA VAL A 221 13.64 9.95 -8.50
C VAL A 221 13.77 11.26 -7.72
N THR A 222 12.75 12.10 -7.80
CA THR A 222 12.66 13.38 -7.08
C THR A 222 12.44 13.16 -5.59
N SER A 223 11.60 12.20 -5.21
CA SER A 223 11.29 11.91 -3.80
C SER A 223 10.89 10.45 -3.61
N ILE A 224 11.24 9.89 -2.44
CA ILE A 224 10.78 8.56 -2.01
C ILE A 224 9.74 8.75 -0.94
N ILE A 225 8.61 8.05 -1.08
CA ILE A 225 7.66 7.84 0.01
C ILE A 225 7.92 6.44 0.55
N PHE A 226 8.53 6.34 1.72
CA PHE A 226 8.78 5.06 2.39
C PHE A 226 7.66 4.77 3.39
N CYS A 227 6.90 3.72 3.15
CA CYS A 227 5.79 3.30 4.00
C CYS A 227 6.23 2.24 5.01
N VAL A 228 6.00 2.54 6.30
CA VAL A 228 6.21 1.66 7.45
C VAL A 228 4.85 1.37 8.08
N ALA A 229 4.51 0.10 8.30
CA ALA A 229 3.34 -0.26 9.07
C ALA A 229 3.70 -0.28 10.57
N LEU A 230 3.21 0.71 11.32
CA LEU A 230 3.46 0.79 12.76
C LEU A 230 2.91 -0.42 13.51
N SER A 231 1.79 -0.98 13.07
CA SER A 231 1.10 -2.10 13.72
C SER A 231 1.79 -3.47 13.59
N GLU A 232 2.90 -3.55 12.86
CA GLU A 232 3.63 -4.81 12.57
C GLU A 232 4.79 -5.07 13.56
N TYR A 233 4.92 -4.29 14.64
CA TYR A 233 6.02 -4.39 15.62
C TYR A 233 6.08 -5.72 16.37
N ASP A 234 4.96 -6.42 16.48
CA ASP A 234 4.80 -7.69 17.20
C ASP A 234 4.55 -8.88 16.27
N GLN A 235 4.70 -8.68 14.95
CA GLN A 235 4.43 -9.70 13.94
C GLN A 235 5.69 -10.21 13.28
N VAL A 236 5.62 -11.44 12.76
CA VAL A 236 6.68 -12.07 11.96
C VAL A 236 6.34 -12.03 10.46
N LEU A 237 7.36 -12.15 9.60
CA LEU A 237 7.14 -12.17 8.15
C LEU A 237 6.38 -13.42 7.73
N LEU A 238 5.46 -13.26 6.77
CA LEU A 238 4.81 -14.38 6.08
C LEU A 238 5.82 -15.31 5.38
N GLU A 239 6.92 -14.72 4.91
CA GLU A 239 7.97 -15.39 4.15
C GLU A 239 8.97 -16.13 5.07
N GLU A 240 9.05 -15.72 6.35
CA GLU A 240 10.04 -16.21 7.32
C GLU A 240 9.57 -15.94 8.76
N SER A 241 9.08 -16.98 9.44
CA SER A 241 8.44 -16.88 10.77
C SER A 241 9.41 -16.54 11.92
N SER A 242 10.71 -16.62 11.71
CA SER A 242 11.74 -16.24 12.71
C SER A 242 12.02 -14.74 12.73
N GLN A 243 11.54 -13.98 11.76
CA GLN A 243 11.93 -12.59 11.57
C GLN A 243 10.79 -11.62 11.82
N ASN A 244 11.01 -10.70 12.75
CA ASN A 244 10.08 -9.60 13.05
C ASN A 244 9.94 -8.63 11.86
N ARG A 245 8.70 -8.27 11.52
CA ARG A 245 8.36 -7.41 10.37
C ARG A 245 8.90 -5.98 10.51
N MET A 246 8.84 -5.39 11.70
CA MET A 246 9.37 -4.04 11.94
C MET A 246 10.90 -4.01 11.82
N MET A 247 11.59 -5.05 12.31
CA MET A 247 13.05 -5.17 12.13
C MET A 247 13.42 -5.34 10.65
N GLU A 248 12.67 -6.13 9.88
CA GLU A 248 12.84 -6.20 8.42
C GLU A 248 12.61 -4.84 7.74
N SER A 249 11.62 -4.07 8.20
CA SER A 249 11.36 -2.71 7.69
C SER A 249 12.54 -1.76 7.95
N LEU A 250 13.18 -1.84 9.13
CA LEU A 250 14.39 -1.08 9.46
C LEU A 250 15.58 -1.46 8.56
N VAL A 251 15.82 -2.76 8.35
CA VAL A 251 16.88 -3.25 7.45
C VAL A 251 16.65 -2.78 6.01
N LEU A 252 15.39 -2.88 5.56
CA LEU A 252 15.00 -2.39 4.24
C LEU A 252 15.24 -0.88 4.12
N PHE A 253 14.83 -0.10 5.11
CA PHE A 253 15.04 1.34 5.13
C PHE A 253 16.52 1.72 5.14
N ASP A 254 17.35 1.06 5.94
CA ASP A 254 18.81 1.24 5.96
C ASP A 254 19.42 1.07 4.56
N SER A 255 18.98 0.04 3.83
CA SER A 255 19.44 -0.21 2.46
C SER A 255 19.01 0.87 1.45
N VAL A 256 17.85 1.49 1.66
CA VAL A 256 17.31 2.54 0.79
C VAL A 256 17.99 3.87 1.10
N VAL A 257 17.95 4.31 2.36
CA VAL A 257 18.42 5.63 2.76
C VAL A 257 19.93 5.82 2.55
N ASN A 258 20.70 4.72 2.59
CA ASN A 258 22.15 4.75 2.36
C ASN A 258 22.55 4.32 0.93
N SER A 259 21.59 4.15 0.03
CA SER A 259 21.84 3.79 -1.36
C SER A 259 22.46 4.96 -2.14
N ARG A 260 23.48 4.66 -2.96
CA ARG A 260 24.10 5.63 -3.88
C ARG A 260 23.11 6.22 -4.88
N TRP A 261 22.04 5.50 -5.21
CA TRP A 261 21.00 5.98 -6.12
C TRP A 261 20.20 7.16 -5.55
N PHE A 262 20.18 7.32 -4.22
CA PHE A 262 19.28 8.25 -3.54
C PHE A 262 20.00 9.35 -2.75
N MET A 263 21.30 9.57 -2.99
CA MET A 263 22.12 10.52 -2.23
C MET A 263 21.60 11.97 -2.25
N ARG A 264 20.77 12.33 -3.23
CA ARG A 264 20.16 13.67 -3.35
C ARG A 264 18.65 13.66 -3.18
N THR A 265 18.06 12.50 -2.90
CA THR A 265 16.63 12.31 -2.83
C THR A 265 16.14 12.58 -1.42
N SER A 266 15.02 13.30 -1.29
CA SER A 266 14.34 13.43 0.00
C SER A 266 13.51 12.19 0.33
N ILE A 267 13.44 11.84 1.61
CA ILE A 267 12.63 10.73 2.09
C ILE A 267 11.43 11.27 2.86
N ILE A 268 10.24 10.97 2.37
CA ILE A 268 8.99 11.16 3.10
C ILE A 268 8.68 9.82 3.79
N LEU A 269 8.69 9.80 5.12
CA LEU A 269 8.49 8.58 5.89
C LEU A 269 7.05 8.51 6.39
N PHE A 270 6.26 7.61 5.81
CA PHE A 270 4.91 7.34 6.26
C PHE A 270 4.93 6.26 7.34
N LEU A 271 4.66 6.68 8.57
CA LEU A 271 4.39 5.81 9.70
C LEU A 271 2.89 5.48 9.70
N ASN A 272 2.54 4.49 8.89
CA ASN A 272 1.17 4.12 8.53
C ASN A 272 0.54 3.15 9.54
N LYS A 273 -0.77 2.92 9.42
CA LYS A 273 -1.58 2.05 10.28
C LYS A 273 -1.57 2.49 11.75
N VAL A 274 -1.56 3.82 11.98
CA VAL A 274 -1.50 4.41 13.33
C VAL A 274 -2.74 4.06 14.16
N ASP A 275 -3.88 3.87 13.52
CA ASP A 275 -5.14 3.39 14.11
C ASP A 275 -4.99 1.98 14.70
N LEU A 276 -4.47 1.05 13.91
CA LEU A 276 -4.23 -0.32 14.34
C LEU A 276 -3.13 -0.39 15.40
N PHE A 277 -2.08 0.41 15.25
CA PHE A 277 -1.01 0.54 16.23
C PHE A 277 -1.54 1.00 17.58
N LYS A 278 -2.39 2.04 17.61
CA LYS A 278 -3.03 2.54 18.82
C LYS A 278 -3.89 1.48 19.51
N ALA A 279 -4.69 0.73 18.76
CA ALA A 279 -5.53 -0.33 19.30
C ALA A 279 -4.70 -1.49 19.89
N LYS A 280 -3.59 -1.84 19.24
CA LYS A 280 -2.76 -2.99 19.59
C LYS A 280 -1.84 -2.75 20.80
N LEU A 281 -1.38 -1.52 21.00
CA LEU A 281 -0.38 -1.19 22.02
C LEU A 281 -0.83 -1.51 23.46
N ALA A 282 -2.15 -1.49 23.73
CA ALA A 282 -2.70 -1.84 25.04
C ALA A 282 -2.58 -3.34 25.37
N ARG A 283 -2.70 -4.22 24.35
CA ARG A 283 -2.70 -5.67 24.51
C ARG A 283 -1.33 -6.31 24.23
N SER A 284 -0.53 -5.69 23.38
CA SER A 284 0.81 -6.15 22.99
C SER A 284 1.80 -5.01 23.23
N PRO A 285 2.35 -4.85 24.45
CA PRO A 285 3.25 -3.74 24.76
C PRO A 285 4.51 -3.73 23.90
N LEU A 286 4.88 -2.58 23.35
CA LEU A 286 6.05 -2.44 22.47
C LEU A 286 7.37 -2.90 23.14
N GLY A 287 7.50 -2.70 24.45
CA GLY A 287 8.69 -3.07 25.23
C GLY A 287 9.00 -4.57 25.23
N ASN A 288 8.00 -5.43 24.94
CA ASN A 288 8.20 -6.87 24.82
C ASN A 288 9.03 -7.25 23.58
N TYR A 289 9.00 -6.40 22.54
CA TYR A 289 9.67 -6.63 21.26
C TYR A 289 10.89 -5.71 21.07
N PHE A 290 10.90 -4.58 21.79
CA PHE A 290 11.95 -3.58 21.78
C PHE A 290 12.41 -3.31 23.22
N PRO A 291 13.34 -4.11 23.76
CA PRO A 291 13.73 -4.04 25.18
C PRO A 291 14.33 -2.70 25.61
N ASP A 292 14.88 -1.93 24.67
CA ASP A 292 15.41 -0.57 24.88
C ASP A 292 14.31 0.52 24.95
N TYR A 293 13.05 0.16 24.70
CA TYR A 293 11.91 1.09 24.82
C TYR A 293 11.31 1.09 26.23
N SER A 294 11.28 2.27 26.85
CA SER A 294 10.75 2.49 28.22
C SER A 294 9.54 3.43 28.28
N GLY A 295 8.94 3.77 27.13
CA GLY A 295 7.86 4.76 27.05
C GLY A 295 6.47 4.27 27.48
N GLY A 296 6.31 2.98 27.80
CA GLY A 296 5.03 2.35 28.14
C GLY A 296 4.05 2.32 26.97
N ASN A 297 2.75 2.22 27.25
CA ASN A 297 1.70 2.10 26.23
C ASN A 297 1.24 3.47 25.65
N ASP A 298 2.07 4.50 25.75
CA ASP A 298 1.78 5.81 25.15
C ASP A 298 2.09 5.80 23.64
N VAL A 299 1.06 6.01 22.82
CA VAL A 299 1.14 5.94 21.35
C VAL A 299 2.15 6.94 20.80
N ASN A 300 2.22 8.15 21.34
CA ASN A 300 3.10 9.20 20.84
C ASN A 300 4.57 8.89 21.16
N ARG A 301 4.85 8.42 22.38
CA ARG A 301 6.19 7.98 22.79
C ARG A 301 6.64 6.77 21.97
N ALA A 302 5.76 5.80 21.77
CA ALA A 302 6.04 4.60 20.99
C ALA A 302 6.32 4.93 19.51
N ALA A 303 5.50 5.78 18.90
CA ALA A 303 5.72 6.25 17.53
C ALA A 303 7.01 7.08 17.39
N LYS A 304 7.31 7.97 18.35
CA LYS A 304 8.57 8.73 18.38
C LYS A 304 9.79 7.83 18.54
N TYR A 305 9.68 6.78 19.35
CA TYR A 305 10.73 5.79 19.50
C TYR A 305 11.00 5.04 18.18
N LEU A 306 9.95 4.56 17.50
CA LEU A 306 10.10 3.91 16.21
C LEU A 306 10.71 4.88 15.18
N LEU A 307 10.23 6.12 15.10
CA LEU A 307 10.83 7.16 14.27
C LEU A 307 12.31 7.39 14.59
N TRP A 308 12.69 7.39 15.87
CA TRP A 308 14.08 7.50 16.29
C TRP A 308 14.92 6.33 15.76
N ARG A 309 14.43 5.08 15.83
CA ARG A 309 15.09 3.89 15.26
C ARG A 309 15.33 4.04 13.75
N PHE A 310 14.34 4.55 12.99
CA PHE A 310 14.51 4.83 11.56
C PHE A 310 15.54 5.95 11.30
N ASN A 311 15.59 6.99 12.14
CA ASN A 311 16.61 8.03 12.02
C ASN A 311 18.03 7.50 12.29
N GLN A 312 18.19 6.57 13.23
CA GLN A 312 19.52 6.03 13.56
C GLN A 312 20.21 5.33 12.39
N VAL A 313 19.45 4.69 11.51
CA VAL A 313 20.03 4.01 10.33
C VAL A 313 20.29 4.96 9.15
N ASN A 314 19.82 6.22 9.21
CA ASN A 314 20.08 7.24 8.19
C ASN A 314 21.49 7.85 8.31
N ARG A 315 22.51 7.06 7.95
CA ARG A 315 23.92 7.44 8.00
C ARG A 315 24.31 8.41 6.88
N ALA A 316 23.57 8.39 5.77
CA ALA A 316 23.72 9.34 4.67
C ALA A 316 23.15 10.74 5.00
N HIS A 317 22.51 10.91 6.16
CA HIS A 317 21.90 12.17 6.60
C HIS A 317 20.95 12.78 5.56
N LEU A 318 20.19 11.93 4.85
CA LEU A 318 19.16 12.41 3.93
C LEU A 318 18.06 13.14 4.69
N ASN A 319 17.45 14.14 4.05
CA ASN A 319 16.30 14.84 4.61
C ASN A 319 15.12 13.87 4.79
N LEU A 320 14.71 13.66 6.04
CA LEU A 320 13.63 12.76 6.43
C LEU A 320 12.43 13.55 6.94
N TYR A 321 11.27 13.37 6.29
CA TYR A 321 10.02 14.06 6.60
C TYR A 321 8.98 13.05 7.10
N PRO A 322 8.85 12.85 8.43
CA PRO A 322 7.96 11.84 8.98
C PRO A 322 6.52 12.32 9.08
N HIS A 323 5.58 11.45 8.73
CA HIS A 323 4.15 11.67 8.88
C HIS A 323 3.48 10.42 9.46
N LEU A 324 2.66 10.60 10.49
CA LEU A 324 1.72 9.56 10.95
C LEU A 324 0.57 9.50 9.97
N THR A 325 0.29 8.31 9.44
CA THR A 325 -0.74 8.12 8.44
C THR A 325 -1.70 6.98 8.78
N GLN A 326 -2.92 7.14 8.30
CA GLN A 326 -3.89 6.07 8.18
C GLN A 326 -4.31 6.04 6.71
N ALA A 327 -3.69 5.17 5.92
CA ALA A 327 -3.91 5.13 4.47
C ALA A 327 -5.36 4.83 4.06
N THR A 328 -6.18 4.27 4.96
CA THR A 328 -7.62 4.04 4.74
C THR A 328 -8.49 5.26 5.03
N ASP A 329 -7.96 6.31 5.67
CA ASP A 329 -8.65 7.58 5.91
C ASP A 329 -8.24 8.61 4.84
N THR A 330 -9.17 8.88 3.93
CA THR A 330 -8.98 9.85 2.84
C THR A 330 -8.74 11.28 3.36
N SER A 331 -9.32 11.69 4.48
CA SER A 331 -9.12 13.02 5.05
C SER A 331 -7.70 13.16 5.61
N ASN A 332 -7.22 12.14 6.33
CA ASN A 332 -5.84 12.07 6.82
C ASN A 332 -4.84 12.16 5.65
N ILE A 333 -5.05 11.37 4.58
CA ILE A 333 -4.15 11.37 3.42
C ILE A 333 -4.20 12.69 2.65
N ARG A 334 -5.36 13.34 2.50
CA ARG A 334 -5.43 14.70 1.91
C ARG A 334 -4.57 15.71 2.68
N LEU A 335 -4.64 15.70 4.01
CA LEU A 335 -3.85 16.60 4.85
C LEU A 335 -2.34 16.30 4.77
N VAL A 336 -1.97 15.02 4.83
CA VAL A 336 -0.56 14.60 4.74
C VAL A 336 0.02 14.97 3.36
N PHE A 337 -0.71 14.71 2.27
CA PHE A 337 -0.24 15.07 0.93
C PHE A 337 -0.18 16.58 0.68
N ALA A 338 -1.06 17.37 1.33
CA ALA A 338 -0.94 18.82 1.31
C ALA A 338 0.38 19.30 1.93
N ALA A 339 0.81 18.69 3.05
CA ALA A 339 2.10 19.00 3.67
C ALA A 339 3.29 18.49 2.83
N VAL A 340 3.17 17.29 2.25
CA VAL A 340 4.20 16.67 1.41
C VAL A 340 4.39 17.39 0.08
N LYS A 341 3.33 18.01 -0.47
CA LYS A 341 3.40 18.79 -1.71
C LYS A 341 4.47 19.88 -1.67
N GLU A 342 4.60 20.58 -0.55
CA GLU A 342 5.60 21.64 -0.38
C GLU A 342 7.02 21.06 -0.42
N THR A 343 7.25 19.95 0.29
CA THR A 343 8.52 19.23 0.25
C THR A 343 8.88 18.79 -1.16
N ILE A 344 7.94 18.18 -1.90
CA ILE A 344 8.16 17.74 -3.28
C ILE A 344 8.47 18.94 -4.19
N LEU A 345 7.73 20.03 -4.05
CA LEU A 345 7.95 21.25 -4.85
C LEU A 345 9.35 21.82 -4.60
N GLN A 346 9.78 21.93 -3.34
CA GLN A 346 11.10 22.44 -3.00
C GLN A 346 12.22 21.56 -3.58
N ASN A 347 12.06 20.23 -3.55
CA ASN A 347 13.05 19.32 -4.12
C ASN A 347 13.07 19.38 -5.65
N ALA A 348 11.91 19.44 -6.29
CA ALA A 348 11.81 19.60 -7.74
C ALA A 348 12.48 20.90 -8.21
N LEU A 349 12.32 22.00 -7.45
CA LEU A 349 12.96 23.28 -7.75
C LEU A 349 14.48 23.22 -7.58
N LYS A 350 14.99 22.57 -6.53
CA LYS A 350 16.43 22.34 -6.34
C LYS A 350 17.04 21.50 -7.46
N ASP A 351 16.37 20.41 -7.85
CA ASP A 351 16.83 19.55 -8.95
C ASP A 351 16.85 20.29 -10.29
N SER A 352 15.96 21.27 -10.48
CA SER A 352 15.94 22.12 -11.67
C SER A 352 17.00 23.25 -11.67
N GLY A 353 17.73 23.44 -10.57
CA GLY A 353 18.76 24.48 -10.43
C GLY A 353 18.20 25.90 -10.27
N ILE A 354 16.92 26.04 -9.91
CA ILE A 354 16.26 27.34 -9.68
C ILE A 354 16.51 27.85 -8.24
N LEU A 355 16.70 26.91 -7.30
CA LEU A 355 17.10 27.11 -5.89
C LEU A 355 18.46 26.46 -5.68
#